data_AF-A0A2N2CSC4-F1
#
_entry.id   AF-A0A2N2CSC4-F1
#
_cell.length_a   1.000
_cell.length_b   1.000
_cell.length_c   1.000
_cell.angle_alpha   90.00
_cell.angle_beta   90.00
_cell.angle_gamma   90.00
#
_symmetry.space_group_name_H-M   'P 1'
#
loop_
_entity.id
_entity.type
_entity.pdbx_description
1 polymer ?
#
loop_
_entity_poly.entity_id
_entity_poly.type
_entity_poly.pdbx_seq_one_letter_code
_entity_poly.pdbx_strand_id
1 'polypeptide(L)'
;MPSSVADDIIRQAAGSVSKLEDLLGLEPGDLGTNPVRIDIENPKGLRMPNGNESGSNDYWIPGGYTSGGTKEAVIDAATKGEYTVESVF
;
A
#
# COMPACT_ATOMS: atom_id res chain seq x y z
N MET A 1 -3.54 -5.96 -2.71
CA MET A 1 -4.18 -6.15 -1.39
C MET A 1 -5.69 -6.13 -1.57
N PRO A 2 -6.49 -6.98 -0.89
CA PRO A 2 -7.96 -6.88 -0.93
C PRO A 2 -8.46 -5.57 -0.33
N SER A 3 -9.52 -5.00 -0.90
CA SER A 3 -10.11 -3.72 -0.49
C SER A 3 -10.47 -3.67 1.00
N SER A 4 -10.99 -4.77 1.55
CA SER A 4 -11.33 -4.86 2.98
C SER A 4 -10.13 -4.68 3.91
N VAL A 5 -8.94 -5.14 3.50
CA VAL A 5 -7.71 -4.96 4.27
C VAL A 5 -7.25 -3.50 4.20
N ALA A 6 -7.35 -2.87 3.02
CA ALA A 6 -7.08 -1.44 2.88
C ALA A 6 -8.03 -0.59 3.76
N ASP A 7 -9.33 -0.91 3.74
CA ASP A 7 -10.33 -0.25 4.59
C ASP A 7 -10.02 -0.38 6.08
N ASP A 8 -9.56 -1.56 6.52
CA ASP A 8 -9.16 -1.80 7.91
C ASP A 8 -7.98 -0.92 8.33
N ILE A 9 -6.97 -0.75 7.47
CA ILE A 9 -5.79 0.08 7.77
C ILE A 9 -6.18 1.55 7.79
N ILE A 10 -6.96 2.01 6.81
CA ILE A 10 -7.45 3.40 6.75
C ILE A 10 -8.27 3.73 7.99
N ARG A 11 -9.14 2.80 8.44
CA ARG A 11 -9.88 2.94 9.70
C ARG A 11 -8.95 2.99 10.92
N GLN A 12 -7.91 2.16 10.97
CA GLN A 12 -6.93 2.20 12.06
C GLN A 12 -6.13 3.49 12.08
N ALA A 13 -5.83 4.08 10.91
CA ALA A 13 -5.14 5.36 10.79
C ALA A 13 -5.95 6.53 11.37
N ALA A 14 -7.28 6.41 11.43
CA ALA A 14 -8.17 7.36 12.10
C ALA A 14 -7.95 8.83 11.66
N GLY A 15 -7.77 9.06 10.35
CA GLY A 15 -7.54 10.39 9.80
C GLY A 15 -6.08 10.88 9.85
N SER A 16 -5.16 10.10 10.43
CA SER A 16 -3.74 10.46 10.51
C SER A 16 -2.95 9.85 9.36
N VAL A 17 -2.40 10.70 8.48
CA VAL A 17 -1.51 10.26 7.39
C VAL A 17 -0.24 9.61 7.94
N SER A 18 0.37 10.20 8.98
CA SER A 18 1.58 9.63 9.59
C SER A 18 1.33 8.23 10.17
N LYS A 19 0.16 8.01 10.78
CA LYS A 19 -0.21 6.67 11.27
C LYS A 19 -0.45 5.69 10.13
N LEU A 20 -0.98 6.17 9.00
CA LEU A 20 -1.11 5.33 7.80
C LEU A 20 0.26 4.94 7.23
N GLU A 21 1.22 5.86 7.20
CA GLU A 21 2.61 5.61 6.81
C GLU A 21 3.25 4.54 7.71
N ASP A 22 3.10 4.64 9.03
CA ASP A 22 3.60 3.65 9.99
C ASP A 22 3.02 2.24 9.73
N LEU A 23 1.70 2.15 9.48
CA LEU A 23 1.02 0.87 9.21
C LEU A 23 1.45 0.24 7.87
N LEU A 24 1.84 1.07 6.91
CA LEU A 24 2.31 0.64 5.60
C LEU A 24 3.82 0.44 5.52
N GLY A 25 4.58 0.83 6.56
CA GLY A 25 6.05 0.74 6.55
C GLY A 25 6.69 1.77 5.61
N LEU A 26 6.15 2.99 5.60
CA LEU A 26 6.63 4.10 4.79
C LEU A 26 7.43 5.10 5.63
N GLU A 27 8.27 5.90 4.98
CA GLU A 27 8.94 7.02 5.62
C GLU A 27 7.95 8.15 5.93
N PRO A 28 8.18 8.95 7.00
CA PRO A 28 7.35 10.10 7.29
C PRO A 28 7.30 11.09 6.12
N GLY A 29 6.10 11.34 5.61
CA GLY A 29 5.85 12.26 4.49
C GLY A 29 5.77 11.62 3.11
N ASP A 30 6.01 10.31 2.97
CA ASP A 30 5.87 9.58 1.70
C ASP A 30 4.49 9.75 1.06
N LEU A 31 3.43 9.82 1.89
CA LEU A 31 2.05 10.01 1.44
C LEU A 31 1.65 11.49 1.30
N GLY A 32 2.52 12.41 1.71
CA GLY A 32 2.26 13.85 1.71
C GLY A 32 1.07 14.23 2.60
N THR A 33 0.20 15.12 2.12
CA THR A 33 -0.92 15.66 2.90
C THR A 33 -2.29 15.16 2.46
N ASN A 34 -2.40 14.64 1.24
CA ASN A 34 -3.66 14.21 0.64
C ASN A 34 -3.47 12.84 -0.05
N PRO A 35 -3.29 11.76 0.71
CA PRO A 35 -3.12 10.43 0.14
C PRO A 35 -4.33 10.01 -0.68
N VAL A 36 -4.06 9.27 -1.74
CA VAL A 36 -5.07 8.61 -2.57
C VAL A 36 -4.92 7.11 -2.48
N ARG A 37 -6.03 6.41 -2.61
CA ARG A 37 -6.10 4.97 -2.81
C ARG A 37 -6.28 4.67 -4.28
N ILE A 38 -5.56 3.66 -4.75
CA ILE A 38 -5.71 3.10 -6.09
C ILE A 38 -6.38 1.73 -5.96
N ASP A 39 -7.52 1.56 -6.61
CA ASP A 39 -8.21 0.27 -6.69
C ASP A 39 -8.08 -0.32 -8.10
N ILE A 40 -7.64 -1.58 -8.17
CA ILE A 40 -7.45 -2.35 -9.40
C ILE A 40 -8.33 -3.59 -9.29
N GLU A 41 -9.38 -3.68 -10.11
CA GLU A 41 -10.35 -4.79 -10.03
C GLU A 41 -9.71 -6.13 -10.41
N ASN A 42 -8.81 -6.13 -11.41
CA ASN A 42 -8.20 -7.33 -11.98
C ASN A 42 -6.68 -7.23 -12.04
N PRO A 43 -5.97 -7.30 -10.89
CA PRO A 43 -4.51 -7.19 -10.86
C PRO A 43 -3.85 -8.40 -11.54
N LYS A 44 -2.75 -8.15 -12.26
CA LYS A 44 -1.98 -9.16 -12.98
C LYS A 44 -0.63 -9.39 -12.29
N GLY A 45 -0.06 -10.58 -12.48
CA GLY A 45 1.30 -10.89 -12.01
C GLY A 45 1.47 -10.94 -10.48
N LEU A 46 0.41 -11.28 -9.73
CA LEU A 46 0.48 -11.36 -8.26
C LEU A 46 1.61 -12.30 -7.80
N ARG A 47 2.53 -11.77 -6.99
CA ARG A 47 3.70 -12.49 -6.49
C ARG A 47 4.18 -11.96 -5.14
N MET A 48 4.98 -12.77 -4.45
CA MET A 48 5.63 -12.35 -3.21
C MET A 48 6.73 -11.31 -3.49
N PRO A 49 6.82 -10.23 -2.70
CA PRO A 49 7.94 -9.30 -2.79
C PRO A 49 9.25 -9.99 -2.38
N ASN A 50 10.35 -9.57 -2.99
CA ASN A 50 11.69 -10.07 -2.68
C ASN A 50 12.66 -8.99 -2.20
N GLY A 51 12.21 -7.73 -2.10
CA GLY A 51 12.98 -6.60 -1.59
C GLY A 51 13.90 -5.96 -2.63
N ASN A 52 13.90 -6.43 -3.87
CA ASN A 52 14.65 -5.83 -4.98
C ASN A 52 13.73 -5.06 -5.95
N GLU A 53 12.45 -4.92 -5.60
CA GLU A 53 11.52 -4.11 -6.36
C GLU A 53 11.88 -2.62 -6.28
N SER A 54 11.66 -1.89 -7.37
CA SER A 54 11.72 -0.43 -7.34
C SER A 54 10.69 0.09 -6.33
N GLY A 55 11.14 0.90 -5.38
CA GLY A 55 10.30 1.40 -4.29
C GLY A 55 10.42 0.60 -2.98
N SER A 56 11.19 -0.50 -2.95
CA SER A 56 11.59 -1.11 -1.68
C SER A 56 12.46 -0.14 -0.88
N ASN A 57 12.23 -0.08 0.44
CA ASN A 57 12.91 0.79 1.39
C ASN A 57 13.49 -0.02 2.56
N ASP A 58 14.10 0.66 3.54
CA ASP A 58 14.71 0.02 4.71
C ASP A 58 13.71 -0.62 5.68
N TYR A 59 12.40 -0.39 5.50
CA TYR A 59 11.33 -1.00 6.28
C TYR A 59 10.81 -2.31 5.68
N TRP A 60 11.24 -2.68 4.48
CA TRP A 60 10.82 -3.93 3.87
C TRP A 60 11.27 -5.13 4.72
N ILE A 61 10.37 -6.10 4.89
CA ILE A 61 10.65 -7.37 5.57
C ILE A 61 10.17 -8.55 4.72
N PRO A 62 10.87 -9.70 4.77
CA PRO A 62 10.41 -10.90 4.08
C PRO A 62 9.12 -11.45 4.71
N GLY A 63 8.31 -12.15 3.91
CA GLY A 63 7.14 -12.88 4.38
C GLY A 63 5.79 -12.35 3.91
N GLY A 64 5.78 -11.28 3.10
CA GLY A 64 4.55 -10.73 2.52
C GLY A 64 3.77 -9.86 3.50
N TYR A 65 4.49 -9.13 4.35
CA TYR A 65 3.95 -8.18 5.30
C TYR A 65 4.74 -6.88 5.24
N THR A 66 4.05 -5.75 5.39
CA THR A 66 4.68 -4.48 5.74
C THR A 66 5.29 -4.59 7.15
N SER A 67 6.26 -3.75 7.49
CA SER A 67 6.78 -3.65 8.86
C SER A 67 5.70 -3.26 9.89
N GLY A 68 4.64 -2.58 9.45
CA GLY A 68 3.43 -2.30 10.22
C GLY A 68 2.46 -3.49 10.40
N GLY A 69 2.78 -4.67 9.85
CA GLY A 69 2.03 -5.92 10.05
C GLY A 69 0.91 -6.18 9.05
N THR A 70 0.82 -5.41 7.97
CA THR A 70 -0.21 -5.55 6.93
C THR A 70 0.23 -6.49 5.83
N LYS A 71 -0.64 -7.36 5.29
CA LYS A 71 -0.32 -8.21 4.14
C LYS A 71 0.04 -7.41 2.89
N GLU A 72 1.16 -7.72 2.27
CA GLU A 72 1.67 -7.08 1.05
C GLU A 72 1.94 -8.11 -0.06
N ALA A 73 1.76 -7.69 -1.32
CA ALA A 73 2.14 -8.44 -2.50
C ALA A 73 2.51 -7.48 -3.64
N VAL A 74 3.28 -7.97 -4.61
CA VAL A 74 3.65 -7.22 -5.82
C VAL A 74 2.77 -7.67 -6.98
N ILE A 75 2.42 -6.72 -7.84
CA ILE A 75 1.67 -6.94 -9.08
C ILE A 75 2.46 -6.37 -10.26
N ASP A 76 2.00 -6.63 -11.47
CA ASP A 76 2.45 -5.88 -12.64
C ASP A 76 1.89 -4.46 -12.59
N ALA A 77 2.65 -3.51 -13.12
CA ALA A 77 2.21 -2.11 -13.14
C ALA A 77 0.91 -1.97 -13.94
N ALA A 78 -0.13 -1.44 -13.27
CA ALA A 78 -1.39 -1.16 -13.92
C ALA A 78 -1.23 0.01 -14.92
N THR A 79 -1.89 -0.09 -16.05
CA THR A 79 -1.94 0.95 -17.07
C THR A 79 -3.15 1.87 -16.85
N LYS A 80 -3.09 3.07 -17.43
CA LYS A 80 -4.18 4.04 -17.32
C LYS A 80 -5.49 3.44 -17.83
N GLY A 81 -6.53 3.45 -17.00
CA GLY A 81 -7.84 2.86 -17.27
C GLY A 81 -8.06 1.49 -16.63
N GLU A 82 -7.02 0.87 -16.05
CA GLU A 82 -7.15 -0.38 -15.27
C GLU A 82 -7.40 -0.13 -13.78
N TYR A 83 -7.46 1.14 -13.36
CA TYR A 83 -7.61 1.50 -11.96
C TYR A 83 -8.51 2.72 -11.74
N THR A 84 -9.11 2.80 -10.56
CA THR A 84 -9.78 4.00 -10.03
C THR A 84 -8.93 4.65 -8.95
N VAL A 85 -9.19 5.93 -8.69
CA VAL A 85 -8.47 6.73 -7.69
C VAL A 85 -9.48 7.40 -6.77
N GLU A 86 -9.29 7.25 -5.47
CA GLU A 86 -10.16 7.82 -4.43
C GLU A 86 -9.32 8.50 -3.35
N SER A 87 -9.83 9.60 -2.78
CA SER A 87 -9.19 10.22 -1.61
C SER A 87 -9.35 9.30 -0.39
N VAL A 88 -8.30 9.20 0.43
CA VAL A 88 -8.33 8.38 1.65
C VAL A 88 -9.07 9.08 2.80
N PHE A 89 -8.96 10.40 2.88
CA PHE A 89 -9.62 11.26 3.88
C PHE A 89 -10.38 12.41 3.21
#